data_AF-A0A3R6VFA3-F1
#
_entry.id   AF-A0A3R6VFA3-F1
#
_cell.length_a   1.000
_cell.length_b   1.000
_cell.length_c   1.000
_cell.angle_alpha   90.00
_cell.angle_beta   90.00
_cell.angle_gamma   90.00
#
_symmetry.space_group_name_H-M   'P 1'
#
loop_
_entity.id
_entity.type
_entity.pdbx_description
1 polymer ?
#
loop_
_entity_poly.entity_id
_entity_poly.type
_entity_poly.pdbx_seq_one_letter_code
_entity_poly.pdbx_strand_id
1 'polypeptide(L)'
;MPLHPSHELPNEVLEITFVYLDSAALGQLTKTCRAIRHILQTSRVWKTQLHARFGVVVEAFPAQPSRSWRAIFANLMWDVSSLGHALSSPEDVLSVVDKPPLYAMDAAATSIRVEILLMEGLRRFPTSDSMLTSYAALVRPPMSTPLAVF
;
A
#
# COMPACT_ATOMS: atom_id res chain seq x y z
N MET A 1 1.86 1.65 -46.10
CA MET A 1 2.43 2.85 -45.47
C MET A 1 2.80 2.50 -44.04
N PRO A 2 4.06 2.69 -43.60
CA PRO A 2 4.40 2.46 -42.20
C PRO A 2 3.81 3.61 -41.35
N LEU A 3 3.17 3.28 -40.24
CA LEU A 3 2.64 4.26 -39.29
C LEU A 3 3.83 4.96 -38.61
N HIS A 4 3.87 6.29 -38.70
CA HIS A 4 4.86 7.14 -38.03
C HIS A 4 4.70 7.05 -36.49
N PRO A 5 5.78 7.06 -35.69
CA PRO A 5 5.74 6.98 -34.22
C PRO A 5 5.35 8.31 -33.53
N SER A 6 4.57 9.17 -34.19
CA SER A 6 4.37 10.57 -33.79
C SER A 6 3.19 10.82 -32.83
N HIS A 7 2.61 9.80 -32.21
CA HIS A 7 1.44 9.93 -31.32
C HIS A 7 1.63 9.19 -29.98
N GLU A 8 2.83 9.24 -29.39
CA GLU A 8 2.97 8.89 -27.98
C GLU A 8 2.45 10.05 -27.14
N LEU A 9 1.39 9.79 -26.38
CA LEU A 9 0.83 10.76 -25.42
C LEU A 9 1.92 11.14 -24.40
N PRO A 10 2.03 12.43 -24.01
CA PRO A 10 2.92 12.83 -22.94
C PRO A 10 2.65 12.03 -21.66
N ASN A 11 3.70 11.72 -20.89
CA ASN A 11 3.59 10.92 -19.68
C ASN A 11 2.59 11.51 -18.68
N GLU A 12 2.49 12.83 -18.61
CA GLU A 12 1.57 13.56 -17.75
C GLU A 12 0.11 13.29 -18.13
N VAL A 13 -0.18 13.23 -19.44
CA VAL A 13 -1.52 12.92 -19.95
C VAL A 13 -1.86 11.46 -19.69
N LEU A 14 -0.89 10.55 -19.86
CA LEU A 14 -1.04 9.15 -19.50
C LEU A 14 -1.31 8.97 -18.00
N GLU A 15 -0.61 9.69 -17.13
CA GLU A 15 -0.84 9.61 -15.68
C GLU A 15 -2.26 10.04 -15.27
N ILE A 16 -2.84 11.05 -15.93
CA ILE A 16 -4.23 11.46 -15.70
C ILE A 16 -5.18 10.32 -16.07
N THR A 17 -4.95 9.63 -17.19
CA THR A 17 -5.82 8.52 -17.61
C THR A 17 -5.78 7.35 -16.64
N PHE A 18 -4.65 7.10 -15.96
CA PHE A 18 -4.54 6.02 -14.97
C PHE A 18 -5.47 6.20 -13.77
N VAL A 19 -5.84 7.43 -13.41
CA VAL A 19 -6.75 7.70 -12.28
C VAL A 19 -8.16 7.12 -12.53
N TYR A 20 -8.56 6.99 -13.79
CA TYR A 20 -9.87 6.44 -14.17
C TYR A 20 -9.87 4.92 -14.31
N LEU A 21 -8.73 4.26 -14.14
CA LEU A 21 -8.61 2.82 -14.22
C LEU A 21 -8.69 2.19 -12.83
N ASP A 22 -9.33 1.03 -12.75
CA ASP A 22 -9.29 0.22 -11.54
C ASP A 22 -7.90 -0.44 -11.35
N SER A 23 -7.67 -0.94 -10.15
CA SER A 23 -6.40 -1.57 -9.78
C SER A 23 -6.06 -2.82 -10.60
N ALA A 24 -7.07 -3.55 -11.09
CA ALA A 24 -6.87 -4.73 -11.91
C ALA A 24 -6.38 -4.34 -13.31
N ALA A 25 -7.01 -3.33 -13.93
CA ALA A 25 -6.62 -2.76 -15.22
C ALA A 25 -5.21 -2.17 -15.15
N LEU A 26 -4.91 -1.39 -14.11
CA LEU A 26 -3.55 -0.88 -13.87
C LEU A 26 -2.55 -2.03 -13.70
N GLY A 27 -2.91 -3.08 -12.95
CA GLY A 27 -2.11 -4.29 -12.82
C GLY A 27 -1.82 -4.95 -14.17
N GLN A 28 -2.82 -5.10 -15.04
CA GLN A 28 -2.68 -5.67 -16.38
C GLN A 28 -1.81 -4.82 -17.28
N LEU A 29 -2.00 -3.50 -17.32
CA LEU A 29 -1.17 -2.58 -18.10
C LEU A 29 0.31 -2.71 -17.76
N THR A 30 0.62 -2.91 -16.47
CA THR A 30 2.01 -3.10 -16.06
C THR A 30 2.59 -4.42 -16.54
N LYS A 31 1.77 -5.44 -16.76
CA LYS A 31 2.22 -6.73 -17.31
C LYS A 31 2.40 -6.66 -18.82
N THR A 32 1.49 -5.99 -19.53
CA THR A 32 1.38 -6.04 -20.99
C THR A 32 2.18 -4.97 -21.73
N CYS A 33 2.43 -3.79 -21.15
CA CYS A 33 3.14 -2.70 -21.81
C CYS A 33 4.38 -2.25 -21.03
N ARG A 34 5.58 -2.43 -21.61
CA ARG A 34 6.85 -2.07 -20.96
C ARG A 34 7.02 -0.56 -20.79
N ALA A 35 6.63 0.24 -21.78
CA ALA A 35 6.71 1.70 -21.69
C ALA A 35 5.82 2.23 -20.55
N ILE A 36 4.55 1.80 -20.53
CA ILE A 36 3.59 2.15 -19.48
C ILE A 36 4.04 1.61 -18.11
N ARG A 37 4.67 0.42 -18.05
CA ARG A 37 5.21 -0.13 -16.80
C ARG A 37 6.16 0.84 -16.11
N HIS A 38 7.06 1.50 -16.84
CA HIS A 38 8.01 2.45 -16.26
C HIS A 38 7.30 3.69 -15.70
N ILE A 39 6.30 4.22 -16.40
CA ILE A 39 5.49 5.35 -15.91
C ILE A 39 4.71 4.93 -14.66
N LEU A 40 4.03 3.78 -14.72
CA LEU A 40 3.32 3.18 -13.60
C LEU A 40 4.24 2.66 -12.50
N GLN A 41 5.57 2.70 -12.60
CA GLN A 41 6.43 2.39 -11.45
C GLN A 41 6.51 3.56 -10.48
N THR A 42 6.44 4.79 -10.98
CA THR A 42 6.60 6.01 -10.19
C THR A 42 5.34 6.87 -10.14
N SER A 43 4.28 6.45 -10.83
CA SER A 43 3.03 7.21 -10.88
C SER A 43 2.39 7.38 -9.51
N ARG A 44 1.82 8.57 -9.29
CA ARG A 44 1.05 8.90 -8.08
C ARG A 44 -0.27 8.14 -7.99
N VAL A 45 -0.72 7.50 -9.06
CA VAL A 45 -1.97 6.74 -9.10
C VAL A 45 -2.04 5.70 -7.98
N TRP A 46 -0.93 5.09 -7.57
CA TRP A 46 -0.93 4.11 -6.48
C TRP A 46 -1.33 4.69 -5.14
N LYS A 47 -1.05 5.97 -4.88
CA LYS A 47 -1.55 6.67 -3.70
C LYS A 47 -3.07 6.81 -3.76
N THR A 48 -3.59 7.22 -4.91
CA THR A 48 -5.04 7.32 -5.14
C THR A 48 -5.71 5.96 -4.98
N GLN A 49 -5.12 4.90 -5.51
CA GLN A 49 -5.63 3.53 -5.37
C GLN A 49 -5.57 3.03 -3.92
N LEU A 50 -4.52 3.37 -3.15
CA LEU A 50 -4.45 3.07 -1.71
C LEU A 50 -5.58 3.77 -0.95
N HIS A 51 -5.76 5.07 -1.15
CA HIS A 51 -6.84 5.82 -0.53
C HIS A 51 -8.20 5.23 -0.90
N ALA A 52 -8.46 5.01 -2.20
CA ALA A 52 -9.74 4.50 -2.67
C ALA A 52 -10.06 3.08 -2.17
N ARG A 53 -9.05 2.21 -2.07
CA ARG A 53 -9.25 0.80 -1.70
C ARG A 53 -9.25 0.57 -0.19
N PHE A 54 -8.40 1.28 0.55
CA PHE A 54 -8.15 1.03 1.98
C PHE A 54 -8.63 2.17 2.88
N GLY A 55 -9.18 3.25 2.31
CA GLY A 55 -9.69 4.39 3.08
C GLY A 55 -8.62 5.09 3.93
N VAL A 56 -7.38 5.11 3.45
CA VAL A 56 -6.24 5.70 4.18
C VAL A 56 -5.81 7.03 3.56
N VAL A 57 -5.49 8.00 4.41
CA VAL A 57 -4.93 9.29 3.99
C VAL A 57 -3.43 9.11 3.82
N VAL A 58 -2.96 9.03 2.57
CA VAL A 58 -1.58 8.68 2.25
C VAL A 58 -0.58 9.71 2.81
N GLU A 59 -1.01 10.96 2.94
CA GLU A 59 -0.25 12.08 3.47
C GLU A 59 -0.03 11.99 4.99
N ALA A 60 -0.76 11.12 5.70
CA ALA A 60 -0.54 10.87 7.12
C ALA A 60 0.70 9.99 7.37
N PHE A 61 1.16 9.25 6.36
CA PHE A 61 2.35 8.41 6.48
C PHE A 61 3.64 9.21 6.17
N PRO A 62 4.80 8.77 6.71
CA PRO A 62 6.08 9.34 6.35
C PRO A 62 6.33 9.31 4.83
N ALA A 63 6.96 10.36 4.31
CA ALA A 63 7.24 10.48 2.88
C ALA A 63 8.01 9.26 2.36
N GLN A 64 7.45 8.57 1.37
CA GLN A 64 8.07 7.44 0.68
C GLN A 64 8.43 7.77 -0.77
N PRO A 65 9.49 7.16 -1.32
CA PRO A 65 9.76 7.19 -2.75
C PRO A 65 8.54 6.75 -3.56
N SER A 66 8.30 7.35 -4.73
CA SER A 66 7.11 7.04 -5.54
C SER A 66 6.97 5.54 -5.86
N ARG A 67 8.10 4.86 -6.10
CA ARG A 67 8.14 3.41 -6.36
C ARG A 67 7.64 2.55 -5.19
N SER A 68 7.79 3.03 -3.96
CA SER A 68 7.41 2.28 -2.77
C SER A 68 5.88 2.16 -2.66
N TRP A 69 5.12 3.18 -3.07
CA TRP A 69 3.65 3.15 -3.04
C TRP A 69 3.05 2.04 -3.91
N ARG A 70 3.66 1.77 -5.07
CA ARG A 70 3.29 0.64 -5.90
C ARG A 70 3.51 -0.69 -5.18
N ALA A 71 4.68 -0.86 -4.55
CA ALA A 71 5.02 -2.09 -3.85
C ALA A 71 4.11 -2.32 -2.63
N ILE A 72 3.82 -1.26 -1.87
CA ILE A 72 2.85 -1.27 -0.76
C ILE A 72 1.48 -1.71 -1.28
N PHE A 73 0.95 -1.05 -2.31
CA PHE A 73 -0.34 -1.40 -2.89
C PHE A 73 -0.39 -2.84 -3.40
N ALA A 74 0.64 -3.29 -4.12
CA ALA A 74 0.70 -4.65 -4.66
C ALA A 74 0.70 -5.70 -3.56
N ASN A 75 1.49 -5.51 -2.49
CA ASN A 75 1.49 -6.41 -1.34
C ASN A 75 0.13 -6.43 -0.64
N LEU A 76 -0.46 -5.26 -0.36
CA LEU A 76 -1.75 -5.17 0.31
C LEU A 76 -2.89 -5.84 -0.48
N MET A 77 -2.85 -5.79 -1.81
CA MET A 77 -3.84 -6.52 -2.63
C MET A 77 -3.74 -8.04 -2.46
N TRP A 78 -2.52 -8.59 -2.30
CA TRP A 78 -2.32 -10.00 -1.96
C TRP A 78 -2.74 -10.31 -0.52
N ASP A 79 -2.41 -9.42 0.41
CA ASP A 79 -2.77 -9.56 1.82
C ASP A 79 -4.30 -9.59 1.98
N VAL A 80 -5.02 -8.65 1.36
CA VAL A 80 -6.50 -8.61 1.43
C VAL A 80 -7.14 -9.78 0.71
N SER A 81 -6.56 -10.28 -0.37
CA SER A 81 -7.02 -11.54 -0.96
C SER A 81 -6.91 -12.69 0.03
N SER A 82 -5.84 -12.72 0.82
CA SER A 82 -5.62 -13.72 1.86
C SER A 82 -6.58 -13.53 3.04
N LEU A 83 -6.86 -12.28 3.44
CA LEU A 83 -7.82 -11.91 4.48
C LEU A 83 -9.27 -12.19 4.06
N GLY A 84 -9.60 -12.02 2.78
CA GLY A 84 -10.97 -12.14 2.28
C GLY A 84 -11.55 -13.56 2.35
N HIS A 85 -10.71 -14.59 2.48
CA HIS A 85 -11.16 -15.99 2.39
C HIS A 85 -11.44 -16.67 3.74
N ALA A 86 -10.99 -16.12 4.88
CA ALA A 86 -11.18 -16.80 6.17
C ALA A 86 -10.88 -15.92 7.41
N LEU A 87 -11.41 -14.70 7.51
CA LEU A 87 -11.31 -13.94 8.77
C LEU A 87 -12.45 -14.35 9.72
N SER A 88 -12.17 -15.30 10.61
CA SER A 88 -13.08 -15.67 11.70
C SER A 88 -12.69 -14.99 13.01
N SER A 89 -11.41 -14.60 13.17
CA SER A 89 -10.92 -13.98 14.39
C SER A 89 -9.85 -12.89 14.17
N PRO A 90 -9.55 -12.07 15.20
CA PRO A 90 -8.46 -11.09 15.14
C PRO A 90 -7.07 -11.71 14.89
N GLU A 91 -6.84 -12.94 15.36
CA GLU A 91 -5.58 -13.66 15.21
C GLU A 91 -5.27 -13.98 13.74
N ASP A 92 -6.30 -14.21 12.93
CA ASP A 92 -6.16 -14.40 11.49
C ASP A 92 -5.57 -13.14 10.83
N VAL A 93 -5.99 -11.93 11.26
CA VAL A 93 -5.43 -10.66 10.77
C VAL A 93 -3.96 -10.55 11.17
N LEU A 94 -3.65 -10.79 12.46
CA LEU A 94 -2.28 -10.70 12.97
C LEU A 94 -1.36 -11.69 12.26
N SER A 95 -1.86 -12.88 11.92
CA SER A 95 -1.11 -13.87 11.13
C SER A 95 -0.75 -13.38 9.72
N VAL A 96 -1.56 -12.50 9.12
CA VAL A 96 -1.27 -11.89 7.81
C VAL A 96 -0.31 -10.72 7.97
N VAL A 97 -0.45 -9.94 9.04
CA VAL A 97 0.48 -8.85 9.40
C VAL A 97 1.91 -9.39 9.57
N ASP A 98 2.06 -10.50 10.29
CA ASP A 98 3.35 -11.12 10.58
C ASP A 98 4.00 -11.82 9.38
N LYS A 99 3.22 -12.07 8.31
CA LYS A 99 3.77 -12.66 7.08
C LYS A 99 4.69 -11.66 6.37
N PRO A 100 5.84 -12.14 5.85
CA PRO A 100 6.70 -11.30 5.04
C PRO A 100 5.97 -10.86 3.77
N PRO A 101 6.22 -9.63 3.29
CA PRO A 101 5.63 -9.15 2.05
C PRO A 101 6.10 -10.00 0.85
N LEU A 102 5.20 -10.23 -0.10
CA LEU A 102 5.49 -10.98 -1.32
C LEU A 102 6.48 -10.24 -2.24
N TYR A 103 6.35 -8.92 -2.34
CA TYR A 103 7.27 -8.06 -3.07
C TYR A 103 8.19 -7.33 -2.10
N ALA A 104 9.48 -7.28 -2.42
CA ALA A 104 10.49 -6.60 -1.62
C ALA A 104 10.11 -5.12 -1.37
N MET A 105 10.25 -4.69 -0.12
CA MET A 105 10.00 -3.33 0.34
C MET A 105 11.07 -2.94 1.36
N ASP A 106 11.33 -1.64 1.45
CA ASP A 106 12.14 -1.11 2.55
C ASP A 106 11.36 -1.17 3.89
N ALA A 107 12.06 -0.92 4.99
CA ALA A 107 11.48 -0.98 6.33
C ALA A 107 10.35 0.05 6.53
N ALA A 108 10.48 1.24 5.95
CA ALA A 108 9.48 2.30 6.10
C ALA A 108 8.18 1.97 5.37
N ALA A 109 8.28 1.47 4.14
CA ALA A 109 7.16 0.94 3.37
C ALA A 109 6.52 -0.29 4.03
N THR A 110 7.32 -1.13 4.69
CA THR A 110 6.82 -2.28 5.47
C THR A 110 6.00 -1.82 6.67
N SER A 111 6.44 -0.80 7.40
CA SER A 111 5.67 -0.22 8.51
C SER A 111 4.31 0.32 8.03
N ILE A 112 4.26 0.98 6.87
CA ILE A 112 3.00 1.48 6.29
C ILE A 112 2.07 0.32 5.92
N ARG A 113 2.59 -0.75 5.30
CA ARG A 113 1.78 -1.97 5.03
C ARG A 113 1.17 -2.51 6.33
N VAL A 114 1.98 -2.66 7.38
CA VAL A 114 1.54 -3.19 8.67
C VAL A 114 0.44 -2.30 9.26
N GLU A 115 0.62 -0.99 9.25
CA GLU A 115 -0.38 -0.04 9.76
C GLU A 115 -1.71 -0.17 9.03
N ILE A 116 -1.69 -0.20 7.69
CA ILE A 116 -2.90 -0.34 6.87
C ILE A 116 -3.62 -1.66 7.16
N LEU A 117 -2.90 -2.77 7.29
CA LEU A 117 -3.49 -4.08 7.62
C LEU A 117 -4.13 -4.09 9.02
N LEU A 118 -3.48 -3.47 10.00
CA LEU A 118 -4.04 -3.34 11.35
C LEU A 118 -5.27 -2.44 11.37
N MET A 119 -5.27 -1.34 10.61
CA MET A 119 -6.46 -0.48 10.44
C MET A 119 -7.61 -1.25 9.81
N GLU A 120 -7.37 -2.04 8.75
CA GLU A 120 -8.40 -2.90 8.16
C GLU A 120 -8.93 -3.95 9.16
N GLY A 121 -8.03 -4.56 9.94
CA GLY A 121 -8.40 -5.47 11.02
C GLY A 121 -9.30 -4.81 12.05
N LEU A 122 -8.88 -3.65 12.57
CA LEU A 122 -9.61 -2.88 13.59
C LEU A 122 -10.98 -2.40 13.12
N ARG A 123 -11.15 -2.10 11.83
CA ARG A 123 -12.50 -1.81 11.29
C ARG A 123 -13.45 -2.99 11.42
N ARG A 124 -12.93 -4.23 11.38
CA ARG A 124 -13.72 -5.46 11.49
C ARG A 124 -13.87 -5.96 12.94
N PHE A 125 -12.82 -5.84 13.76
CA PHE A 125 -12.84 -6.22 15.18
C PHE A 125 -12.40 -5.05 16.08
N PRO A 126 -13.22 -4.00 16.23
CA PRO A 126 -12.82 -2.76 16.89
C PRO A 126 -12.54 -2.90 18.40
N THR A 127 -13.06 -3.95 19.04
CA THR A 127 -12.91 -4.21 20.48
C THR A 127 -11.82 -5.24 20.80
N SER A 128 -11.00 -5.62 19.82
CA SER A 128 -9.93 -6.59 20.04
C SER A 128 -8.74 -5.94 20.75
N ASP A 129 -8.50 -6.35 21.99
CA ASP A 129 -7.35 -5.87 22.78
C ASP A 129 -6.01 -6.19 22.11
N SER A 130 -5.89 -7.37 21.48
CA SER A 130 -4.66 -7.78 20.79
C SER A 130 -4.36 -6.88 19.59
N MET A 131 -5.35 -6.56 18.76
CA MET A 131 -5.14 -5.64 17.63
C MET A 131 -4.90 -4.19 18.07
N LEU A 132 -5.62 -3.72 19.09
CA LEU A 132 -5.41 -2.40 19.67
C LEU A 132 -3.99 -2.26 20.24
N THR A 133 -3.50 -3.29 20.92
CA THR A 133 -2.13 -3.34 21.46
C THR A 133 -1.10 -3.31 20.35
N SER A 134 -1.25 -4.15 19.32
CA SER A 134 -0.35 -4.18 18.17
C SER A 134 -0.32 -2.85 17.41
N TYR A 135 -1.49 -2.23 17.19
CA TYR A 135 -1.58 -0.92 16.55
C TYR A 135 -0.95 0.19 17.41
N ALA A 136 -1.22 0.20 18.72
CA ALA A 136 -0.60 1.17 19.63
C ALA A 136 0.92 1.05 19.70
N ALA A 137 1.46 -0.18 19.62
CA ALA A 137 2.90 -0.41 19.58
C ALA A 137 3.55 0.13 18.29
N LEU A 138 2.81 0.17 17.18
CA LEU A 138 3.28 0.72 15.91
C LEU A 138 3.29 2.25 15.89
N VAL A 139 2.24 2.88 16.43
CA VAL A 139 2.06 4.35 16.36
C VAL A 139 2.81 5.08 17.47
N ARG A 140 3.05 4.44 18.62
CA ARG A 140 3.82 5.08 19.70
C ARG A 140 5.30 5.13 19.32
N PRO A 141 5.95 6.32 19.35
CA PRO A 141 7.40 6.36 19.32
C PRO A 141 7.93 5.57 20.53
N PRO A 142 9.08 4.87 20.41
CA PRO A 142 9.73 4.27 21.56
C PRO A 142 9.94 5.39 22.57
N MET A 143 9.37 5.23 23.76
CA MET A 143 9.43 6.21 24.83
C MET A 143 10.91 6.49 25.09
N SER A 144 11.38 7.67 24.66
CA SER A 144 12.72 8.15 24.97
C SER A 144 12.89 8.01 26.48
N THR A 145 13.90 7.25 26.88
CA THR A 145 14.32 7.05 28.27
C THR A 145 14.14 8.33 29.08
N PRO A 146 13.58 8.27 30.31
CA PRO A 146 13.43 9.46 31.13
C PRO A 146 14.80 10.11 31.30
N LEU A 147 14.88 11.41 31.03
CA LEU A 147 16.05 12.23 31.28
C LEU A 147 16.51 11.93 32.71
N ALA A 148 17.70 11.35 32.84
CA ALA A 148 18.40 11.27 34.11
C ALA A 148 18.55 12.72 34.59
N VAL A 149 17.77 13.09 35.60
CA VAL A 149 17.96 14.32 36.34
C VAL A 149 19.27 14.15 37.09
N PHE A 150 20.29 14.92 36.68
CA PHE A 150 21.53 15.10 37.42
C PHE A 150 21.26 15.87 38.71
#